data_AF-A0A6B9ZH98-F1
#
_entry.id   AF-A0A6B9ZH98-F1
#
_cell.length_a   1.000
_cell.length_b   1.000
_cell.length_c   1.000
_cell.angle_alpha   90.00
_cell.angle_beta   90.00
_cell.angle_gamma   90.00
#
_symmetry.space_group_name_H-M   'P 1'
#
loop_
_entity.id
_entity.type
_entity.pdbx_description
1 polymer ?
#
loop_
_entity_poly.entity_id
_entity_poly.type
_entity_poly.pdbx_seq_one_letter_code
_entity_poly.pdbx_strand_id
1 'polypeptide(L)'
;MKKLLFPVLLCGLFACKKDKEEPVAPATSSLRITVWDGAKWYPGMPKGTESQQATVQLFSTRKDYLNKKPAYTAKVNIFGVAEFKSAAPGTYYIVAFDGDKTNTWDDGKGHTMVADSLFQTEKEITAPETPFQAGAHPGDFRFKDLNMDMIINGNDVAEAPFDSVALQEGASIEHSVIIGFKSNYESTLYKLLSEIESELSYTATNINSVTQIINILDGMLSDDADCSNLPDWCELDNFTFNAYNSQISNVWVSSYYNITRLNTLQISLDRMQVKYPETTAQIKALRAYIYLTLQTYFGGIPTIDGRIVNPDLTRKSLQDTRAYIKKELTDALPALPAVNSSEKQWQITSYTAHMLLARLAFQESDIEALIEHTNAVISSKGFSLADPAAIFDSPANSEVIWNISRNLYEPFKTYFVRGNNKVNFCPIIRYTETLLLSGYGKVMMNDLDGSTSVINAIRARSKKAAIYPKNMDEAIAELGTLYKEELYREGFRYAFLVLTNQAKEVLGSKGYKDHHNLMPIPANYLNNYPNMTQNAGYN
;
A
#
# COMPACT_ATOMS: atom_id res chain seq x y z
N MET A 1 -24.20 -35.79 80.27
CA MET A 1 -24.90 -34.68 79.59
C MET A 1 -25.42 -35.18 78.25
N LYS A 2 -26.73 -34.96 77.99
CA LYS A 2 -27.48 -34.81 76.71
C LYS A 2 -27.04 -35.70 75.51
N LYS A 3 -27.81 -36.73 75.11
CA LYS A 3 -29.02 -36.73 74.21
C LYS A 3 -28.69 -36.10 72.83
N LEU A 4 -28.92 -36.72 71.66
CA LEU A 4 -30.18 -37.19 71.05
C LEU A 4 -29.82 -38.07 69.81
N LEU A 5 -30.34 -39.31 69.64
CA LEU A 5 -31.61 -39.76 69.01
C LEU A 5 -31.52 -40.05 67.49
N PHE A 6 -31.61 -41.34 67.13
CA PHE A 6 -32.13 -41.87 65.85
C PHE A 6 -33.63 -41.54 65.72
N PRO A 7 -34.19 -41.37 64.50
CA PRO A 7 -35.03 -42.46 63.96
C PRO A 7 -35.16 -42.60 62.42
N VAL A 8 -35.35 -43.86 62.01
CA VAL A 8 -36.41 -44.41 61.12
C VAL A 8 -36.28 -44.36 59.58
N LEU A 9 -36.44 -45.59 59.04
CA LEU A 9 -36.79 -46.03 57.69
C LEU A 9 -37.78 -45.12 56.92
N LEU A 10 -37.56 -45.02 55.61
CA LEU A 10 -38.67 -45.18 54.66
C LEU A 10 -38.23 -46.01 53.45
N CYS A 11 -38.90 -47.15 53.29
CA CYS A 11 -38.82 -48.01 52.12
C CYS A 11 -39.58 -47.33 50.98
N GLY A 12 -38.88 -46.90 49.93
CA GLY A 12 -39.48 -46.37 48.71
C GLY A 12 -39.23 -47.33 47.55
N LEU A 13 -40.19 -48.23 47.31
CA LEU A 13 -40.33 -48.94 46.04
C LEU A 13 -40.50 -47.90 44.92
N PHE A 14 -39.45 -47.63 44.16
CA PHE A 14 -39.59 -47.08 42.81
C PHE A 14 -38.83 -47.98 41.84
N ALA A 15 -39.62 -48.51 40.90
CA ALA A 15 -39.26 -49.44 39.87
C ALA A 15 -38.02 -48.99 39.08
N CYS A 16 -37.16 -49.95 38.72
CA CYS A 16 -36.23 -49.80 37.61
C CYS A 16 -37.01 -49.40 36.34
N LYS A 17 -37.10 -48.09 36.06
CA LYS A 17 -37.28 -47.65 34.68
C LYS A 17 -35.97 -47.96 33.98
N LYS A 18 -36.01 -48.82 32.96
CA LYS A 18 -35.00 -48.82 31.92
C LYS A 18 -34.91 -47.39 31.42
N ASP A 19 -33.78 -46.72 31.66
CA ASP A 19 -33.45 -45.51 30.94
C ASP A 19 -33.54 -45.86 29.46
N LYS A 20 -34.51 -45.25 28.77
CA LYS A 20 -34.48 -45.22 27.33
C LYS A 20 -33.26 -44.35 27.01
N GLU A 21 -32.24 -44.94 26.41
CA GLU A 21 -31.23 -44.17 25.69
C GLU A 21 -31.99 -43.18 24.80
N GLU A 22 -31.89 -41.89 25.12
CA GLU A 22 -32.30 -40.87 24.18
C GLU A 22 -31.47 -41.08 22.92
N PRO A 23 -32.10 -41.16 21.73
CA PRO A 23 -31.33 -41.30 20.50
C PRO A 23 -30.40 -40.10 20.41
N VAL A 24 -29.09 -40.36 20.46
CA VAL A 24 -28.06 -39.37 20.17
C VAL A 24 -28.44 -38.76 18.82
N ALA A 25 -28.72 -37.45 18.79
CA ALA A 25 -29.02 -36.77 17.53
C ALA A 25 -27.87 -37.11 16.55
N PRO A 26 -28.16 -37.56 15.32
CA PRO A 26 -27.11 -37.94 14.39
C PRO A 26 -26.13 -36.78 14.24
N ALA A 27 -24.84 -37.07 14.41
CA ALA A 27 -23.80 -36.06 14.35
C ALA A 27 -23.85 -35.39 12.96
N THR A 28 -24.21 -34.10 12.92
CA THR A 28 -24.34 -33.39 11.66
C THR A 28 -22.95 -33.04 11.14
N SER A 29 -22.61 -33.58 9.98
CA SER A 29 -21.39 -33.24 9.25
C SER A 29 -21.41 -31.79 8.76
N SER A 30 -20.25 -31.14 8.76
CA SER A 30 -20.08 -29.78 8.26
C SER A 30 -18.86 -29.66 7.36
N LEU A 31 -18.99 -28.88 6.29
CA LEU A 31 -17.91 -28.54 5.39
C LEU A 31 -17.79 -27.02 5.29
N ARG A 32 -16.59 -26.50 5.53
CA ARG A 32 -16.26 -25.08 5.40
C ARG A 32 -15.19 -24.93 4.33
N ILE A 33 -15.46 -24.10 3.33
CA ILE A 33 -14.56 -23.88 2.19
C ILE A 33 -14.12 -22.42 2.19
N THR A 34 -12.83 -22.21 2.42
CA THR A 34 -12.20 -20.89 2.29
C THR A 34 -11.81 -20.64 0.84
N VAL A 35 -12.22 -19.50 0.27
CA VAL A 35 -11.94 -19.15 -1.13
C VAL A 35 -10.96 -17.98 -1.20
N TRP A 36 -9.82 -18.21 -1.84
CA TRP A 36 -8.78 -17.21 -2.10
C TRP A 36 -8.88 -16.68 -3.53
N ASP A 37 -8.80 -15.37 -3.71
CA ASP A 37 -8.75 -14.69 -5.01
C ASP A 37 -7.30 -14.54 -5.48
N GLY A 38 -6.83 -15.52 -6.26
CA GLY A 38 -5.47 -15.57 -6.79
C GLY A 38 -5.15 -14.45 -7.78
N ALA A 39 -6.16 -13.82 -8.40
CA ALA A 39 -5.94 -12.64 -9.24
C ALA A 39 -5.49 -11.40 -8.44
N LYS A 40 -5.62 -11.44 -7.10
CA LYS A 40 -5.10 -10.44 -6.16
C LYS A 40 -3.81 -10.89 -5.48
N TRP A 41 -3.06 -11.78 -6.12
CA TRP A 41 -1.75 -12.21 -5.66
C TRP A 41 -0.75 -11.05 -5.64
N TYR A 42 0.06 -11.02 -4.58
CA TYR A 42 1.35 -10.34 -4.55
C TYR A 42 2.22 -11.11 -3.55
N PRO A 43 3.54 -10.88 -3.49
CA PRO A 43 4.42 -11.78 -2.74
C PRO A 43 4.22 -11.79 -1.22
N GLY A 44 3.54 -10.77 -0.65
CA GLY A 44 3.11 -10.78 0.75
C GLY A 44 1.79 -11.53 1.01
N MET A 45 1.10 -11.99 -0.03
CA MET A 45 -0.14 -12.76 -0.01
C MET A 45 -0.07 -13.90 -1.04
N PRO A 46 0.59 -15.03 -0.71
CA PRO A 46 0.96 -16.07 -1.68
C PRO A 46 -0.23 -16.82 -2.32
N LYS A 47 -1.42 -16.72 -1.74
CA LYS A 47 -2.69 -17.25 -2.29
C LYS A 47 -3.58 -16.16 -2.90
N GLY A 48 -3.14 -14.90 -2.84
CA GLY A 48 -4.00 -13.73 -2.98
C GLY A 48 -4.77 -13.41 -1.70
N THR A 49 -5.83 -12.61 -1.83
CA THR A 49 -6.70 -12.20 -0.71
C THR A 49 -7.89 -13.14 -0.58
N GLU A 50 -8.51 -13.24 0.60
CA GLU A 50 -9.82 -13.88 0.75
C GLU A 50 -10.86 -13.23 -0.19
N SER A 51 -11.62 -14.06 -0.92
CA SER A 51 -12.69 -13.55 -1.79
C SER A 51 -13.92 -13.20 -0.95
N GLN A 52 -14.46 -12.00 -1.12
CA GLN A 52 -15.68 -11.57 -0.42
C GLN A 52 -16.94 -11.71 -1.29
N GLN A 53 -16.83 -12.27 -2.50
CA GLN A 53 -17.91 -12.32 -3.50
C GLN A 53 -18.11 -13.69 -4.13
N ALA A 54 -17.21 -14.65 -3.85
CA ALA A 54 -17.26 -15.97 -4.47
C ALA A 54 -18.51 -16.78 -4.10
N THR A 55 -18.89 -17.65 -5.03
CA THR A 55 -19.88 -18.70 -4.85
C THR A 55 -19.19 -20.05 -4.93
N VAL A 56 -19.55 -20.97 -4.04
CA VAL A 56 -19.06 -22.34 -4.01
C VAL A 56 -20.22 -23.30 -4.30
N GLN A 57 -19.98 -24.24 -5.20
CA GLN A 57 -20.91 -25.29 -5.60
C GLN A 57 -20.28 -26.66 -5.35
N LEU A 58 -21.07 -27.56 -4.77
CA LEU A 58 -20.70 -28.95 -4.52
C LEU A 58 -21.50 -29.85 -5.47
N PHE A 59 -20.82 -30.70 -6.23
CA PHE A 59 -21.44 -31.67 -7.12
C PHE A 59 -21.19 -33.09 -6.61
N SER A 60 -22.21 -33.93 -6.58
CA SER A 60 -22.06 -35.34 -6.14
C SER A 60 -21.34 -36.19 -7.17
N THR A 61 -21.40 -35.81 -8.44
CA THR A 61 -20.67 -36.47 -9.55
C THR A 61 -20.19 -35.45 -10.57
N ARG A 62 -19.17 -35.80 -11.37
CA ARG A 62 -18.75 -34.99 -12.52
C ARG A 62 -19.84 -34.88 -13.59
N LYS A 63 -20.71 -35.90 -13.71
CA LYS A 63 -21.89 -35.82 -14.56
C LYS A 63 -22.87 -34.74 -14.10
N ASP A 64 -23.05 -34.55 -12.79
CA ASP A 64 -23.88 -33.46 -12.27
C ASP A 64 -23.27 -32.09 -12.57
N TYR A 65 -21.94 -31.98 -12.52
CA TYR A 65 -21.22 -30.76 -12.96
C TYR A 65 -21.49 -30.43 -14.43
N LEU A 66 -21.31 -31.40 -15.34
CA LEU A 66 -21.57 -31.20 -16.77
C LEU A 66 -23.04 -30.82 -17.05
N ASN A 67 -23.97 -31.32 -16.23
CA ASN A 67 -25.40 -30.98 -16.30
C ASN A 67 -25.78 -29.72 -15.49
N LYS A 68 -24.79 -29.03 -14.90
CA LYS A 68 -24.98 -27.81 -14.08
C LYS A 68 -25.97 -27.99 -12.93
N LYS A 69 -25.94 -29.16 -12.27
CA LYS A 69 -26.85 -29.56 -11.20
C LYS A 69 -26.12 -29.73 -9.87
N PRO A 70 -25.76 -28.65 -9.16
CA PRO A 70 -25.08 -28.76 -7.86
C PRO A 70 -25.99 -29.42 -6.83
N ALA A 71 -25.42 -30.25 -5.96
CA ALA A 71 -26.07 -30.78 -4.78
C ALA A 71 -26.24 -29.71 -3.69
N TYR A 72 -25.23 -28.85 -3.56
CA TYR A 72 -25.25 -27.71 -2.63
C TYR A 72 -24.63 -26.47 -3.28
N THR A 73 -25.07 -25.29 -2.84
CA THR A 73 -24.51 -24.00 -3.25
C THR A 73 -24.50 -23.05 -2.05
N ALA A 74 -23.38 -22.36 -1.83
CA ALA A 74 -23.25 -21.34 -0.80
C ALA A 74 -22.42 -20.17 -1.31
N LYS A 75 -22.76 -18.95 -0.88
CA LYS A 75 -21.88 -17.79 -1.04
C LYS A 75 -20.93 -17.69 0.14
N VAL A 76 -19.76 -17.14 -0.10
CA VAL A 76 -18.80 -16.86 0.97
C VAL A 76 -19.28 -15.72 1.87
N ASN A 77 -18.86 -15.76 3.14
CA ASN A 77 -19.04 -14.66 4.09
C ASN A 77 -17.93 -13.59 3.92
N ILE A 78 -17.89 -12.59 4.82
CA ILE A 78 -16.90 -11.50 4.79
C ILE A 78 -15.44 -11.96 4.97
N PHE A 79 -15.24 -13.18 5.47
CA PHE A 79 -13.92 -13.82 5.66
C PHE A 79 -13.61 -14.81 4.52
N GLY A 80 -14.40 -14.80 3.44
CA GLY A 80 -14.21 -15.68 2.30
C GLY A 80 -14.54 -17.16 2.55
N VAL A 81 -15.35 -17.46 3.55
CA VAL A 81 -15.74 -18.85 3.89
C VAL A 81 -17.17 -19.14 3.46
N ALA A 82 -17.35 -20.19 2.67
CA ALA A 82 -18.65 -20.81 2.37
C ALA A 82 -18.91 -21.98 3.33
N GLU A 83 -20.06 -21.98 4.01
CA GLU A 83 -20.41 -23.00 5.00
C GLU A 83 -21.54 -23.91 4.52
N PHE A 84 -21.33 -25.22 4.62
CA PHE A 84 -22.31 -26.26 4.31
C PHE A 84 -22.59 -27.07 5.57
N LYS A 85 -23.69 -26.74 6.25
CA LYS A 85 -24.13 -27.42 7.48
C LYS A 85 -25.02 -28.60 7.13
N SER A 86 -24.80 -29.73 7.78
CA SER A 86 -25.59 -30.97 7.60
C SER A 86 -25.55 -31.51 6.17
N ALA A 87 -24.42 -31.37 5.47
CA ALA A 87 -24.23 -31.98 4.15
C ALA A 87 -24.13 -33.50 4.30
N ALA A 88 -24.87 -34.25 3.46
CA ALA A 88 -24.92 -35.71 3.56
C ALA A 88 -23.53 -36.32 3.32
N PRO A 89 -23.17 -37.44 3.99
CA PRO A 89 -21.92 -38.13 3.73
C PRO A 89 -21.78 -38.51 2.25
N GLY A 90 -20.58 -38.34 1.69
CA GLY A 90 -20.32 -38.57 0.27
C GLY A 90 -19.07 -37.85 -0.21
N THR A 91 -18.66 -38.15 -1.45
CA THR A 91 -17.62 -37.38 -2.14
C THR A 91 -18.28 -36.26 -2.92
N TYR A 92 -17.78 -35.04 -2.75
CA TYR A 92 -18.24 -33.86 -3.46
C TYR A 92 -17.11 -33.24 -4.27
N TYR A 93 -17.39 -32.91 -5.53
CA TYR A 93 -16.53 -32.13 -6.40
C TYR A 93 -16.80 -30.65 -6.19
N ILE A 94 -15.74 -29.87 -6.02
CA ILE A 94 -15.81 -28.48 -5.58
C ILE A 94 -15.54 -27.55 -6.76
N VAL A 95 -16.49 -26.66 -7.03
CA VAL A 95 -16.31 -25.55 -7.96
C VAL A 95 -16.57 -24.25 -7.22
N ALA A 96 -15.59 -23.36 -7.21
CA ALA A 96 -15.71 -22.01 -6.68
C ALA A 96 -15.47 -21.00 -7.79
N PHE A 97 -16.26 -19.93 -7.82
CA PHE A 97 -16.13 -18.89 -8.83
C PHE A 97 -16.56 -17.49 -8.34
N ASP A 98 -16.01 -16.47 -8.98
CA ASP A 98 -16.33 -15.05 -8.81
C ASP A 98 -16.20 -14.35 -10.17
N GLY A 99 -17.32 -14.11 -10.84
CA GLY A 99 -17.35 -13.74 -12.26
C GLY A 99 -16.66 -14.82 -13.11
N ASP A 100 -15.64 -14.41 -13.87
CA ASP A 100 -14.85 -15.30 -14.73
C ASP A 100 -13.72 -16.04 -13.99
N LYS A 101 -13.46 -15.69 -12.73
CA LYS A 101 -12.45 -16.37 -11.90
C LYS A 101 -13.01 -17.68 -11.39
N THR A 102 -12.23 -18.75 -11.46
CA THR A 102 -12.66 -20.11 -11.08
C THR A 102 -11.47 -20.92 -10.59
N ASN A 103 -11.72 -22.02 -9.87
CA ASN A 103 -10.73 -23.06 -9.55
C ASN A 103 -10.73 -24.21 -10.57
N THR A 104 -11.57 -24.15 -11.61
CA THR A 104 -11.71 -25.19 -12.65
C THR A 104 -12.00 -24.54 -13.99
N TRP A 105 -11.15 -24.79 -15.01
CA TRP A 105 -11.27 -24.20 -16.34
C TRP A 105 -11.59 -25.26 -17.39
N ASP A 106 -12.84 -25.70 -17.39
CA ASP A 106 -13.37 -26.68 -18.34
C ASP A 106 -13.08 -26.27 -19.80
N ASP A 107 -12.55 -27.22 -20.58
CA ASP A 107 -12.24 -27.09 -21.99
C ASP A 107 -13.48 -27.25 -22.90
N GLY A 108 -14.66 -27.44 -22.32
CA GLY A 108 -15.93 -27.70 -23.00
C GLY A 108 -16.11 -29.15 -23.42
N LYS A 109 -15.13 -30.01 -23.15
CA LYS A 109 -15.16 -31.46 -23.35
C LYS A 109 -15.21 -32.20 -22.01
N GLY A 110 -15.36 -31.49 -20.90
CA GLY A 110 -15.40 -32.04 -19.55
C GLY A 110 -14.02 -32.30 -18.95
N HIS A 111 -12.97 -31.68 -19.48
CA HIS A 111 -11.62 -31.76 -18.91
C HIS A 111 -11.15 -30.39 -18.43
N THR A 112 -10.24 -30.38 -17.45
CA THR A 112 -9.62 -29.18 -16.89
C THR A 112 -8.15 -29.45 -16.65
N MET A 113 -7.34 -28.40 -16.70
CA MET A 113 -6.00 -28.46 -16.11
C MET A 113 -6.12 -28.56 -14.59
N VAL A 114 -5.19 -29.28 -13.96
CA VAL A 114 -5.13 -29.45 -12.51
C VAL A 114 -4.18 -28.43 -11.93
N ALA A 115 -4.70 -27.45 -11.21
CA ALA A 115 -3.89 -26.46 -10.50
C ALA A 115 -3.37 -27.02 -9.17
N ASP A 116 -2.13 -26.68 -8.82
CA ASP A 116 -1.51 -27.04 -7.53
C ASP A 116 -1.41 -25.83 -6.60
N SER A 117 -0.81 -24.74 -7.09
CA SER A 117 -0.57 -23.50 -6.37
C SER A 117 -0.50 -22.31 -7.35
N LEU A 118 -0.06 -21.15 -6.88
CA LEU A 118 0.37 -20.05 -7.74
C LEU A 118 1.90 -20.02 -7.79
N PHE A 119 2.49 -19.68 -8.94
CA PHE A 119 3.91 -19.35 -9.01
C PHE A 119 4.20 -18.14 -8.14
N GLN A 120 5.24 -18.20 -7.31
CA GLN A 120 5.58 -17.12 -6.39
C GLN A 120 6.68 -16.21 -6.96
N THR A 121 7.50 -16.72 -7.88
CA THR A 121 8.77 -16.08 -8.25
C THR A 121 9.20 -16.46 -9.67
N GLU A 122 9.95 -15.58 -10.33
CA GLU A 122 10.52 -15.88 -11.67
C GLU A 122 11.52 -17.04 -11.61
N LYS A 123 12.24 -17.16 -10.49
CA LYS A 123 13.21 -18.23 -10.24
C LYS A 123 12.53 -19.59 -10.13
N GLU A 124 11.33 -19.65 -9.55
CA GLU A 124 10.52 -20.87 -9.48
C GLU A 124 10.10 -21.31 -10.88
N ILE A 125 9.63 -20.37 -11.71
CA ILE A 125 9.18 -20.63 -13.08
C ILE A 125 10.33 -21.14 -13.96
N THR A 126 11.53 -20.59 -13.76
CA THR A 126 12.72 -20.93 -14.57
C THR A 126 13.58 -22.04 -13.97
N ALA A 127 13.17 -22.64 -12.84
CA ALA A 127 13.92 -23.70 -12.20
C ALA A 127 13.91 -24.99 -13.05
N PRO A 128 15.04 -25.71 -13.19
CA PRO A 128 15.13 -26.93 -14.01
C PRO A 128 14.15 -28.05 -13.62
N GLU A 129 13.75 -28.10 -12.34
CA GLU A 129 12.80 -29.06 -11.79
C GLU A 129 11.33 -28.66 -11.93
N THR A 130 11.05 -27.45 -12.42
CA THR A 130 9.68 -26.98 -12.66
C THR A 130 9.27 -27.30 -14.10
N PRO A 131 8.13 -27.99 -14.33
CA PRO A 131 7.61 -28.21 -15.68
C PRO A 131 7.43 -26.88 -16.43
N PHE A 132 7.85 -26.85 -17.69
CA PHE A 132 7.79 -25.65 -18.51
C PHE A 132 6.33 -25.27 -18.80
N GLN A 133 5.92 -24.10 -18.32
CA GLN A 133 4.60 -23.53 -18.58
C GLN A 133 4.76 -22.23 -19.38
N ALA A 134 4.45 -22.29 -20.67
CA ALA A 134 4.68 -21.19 -21.59
C ALA A 134 3.94 -19.91 -21.17
N GLY A 135 4.68 -18.79 -21.07
CA GLY A 135 4.14 -17.48 -20.72
C GLY A 135 3.69 -17.34 -19.26
N ALA A 136 4.06 -18.28 -18.38
CA ALA A 136 3.79 -18.15 -16.96
C ALA A 136 4.54 -16.96 -16.36
N HIS A 137 3.85 -16.22 -15.51
CA HIS A 137 4.43 -15.19 -14.66
C HIS A 137 4.09 -15.48 -13.20
N PRO A 138 4.85 -14.94 -12.23
CA PRO A 138 4.50 -15.01 -10.82
C PRO A 138 3.08 -14.47 -10.58
N GLY A 139 2.32 -15.21 -9.78
CA GLY A 139 0.89 -15.04 -9.55
C GLY A 139 -0.01 -15.89 -10.46
N ASP A 140 0.51 -16.47 -11.56
CA ASP A 140 -0.23 -17.43 -12.38
C ASP A 140 -0.34 -18.79 -11.70
N PHE A 141 -1.38 -19.56 -12.05
CA PHE A 141 -1.52 -20.91 -11.56
C PHE A 141 -0.40 -21.81 -12.07
N ARG A 142 0.16 -22.59 -11.15
CA ARG A 142 1.06 -23.69 -11.46
C ARG A 142 0.22 -24.93 -11.73
N PHE A 143 0.25 -25.41 -12.98
CA PHE A 143 -0.45 -26.63 -13.36
C PHE A 143 0.41 -27.87 -13.16
N LYS A 144 -0.23 -29.01 -12.85
CA LYS A 144 0.44 -30.30 -12.71
C LYS A 144 0.75 -30.88 -14.08
N ASP A 145 1.98 -31.32 -14.24
CA ASP A 145 2.43 -32.17 -15.34
C ASP A 145 1.92 -33.60 -15.07
N LEU A 146 0.87 -34.01 -15.79
CA LEU A 146 0.18 -35.28 -15.53
C LEU A 146 0.80 -36.43 -16.32
N ASN A 147 1.44 -36.13 -17.45
CA ASN A 147 2.10 -37.14 -18.29
C ASN A 147 3.61 -37.27 -18.00
N MET A 148 4.16 -36.40 -17.13
CA MET A 148 5.54 -36.36 -16.68
C MET A 148 6.56 -36.06 -17.80
N ASP A 149 6.17 -35.25 -18.79
CA ASP A 149 7.05 -34.85 -19.91
C ASP A 149 7.79 -33.51 -19.69
N MET A 150 7.63 -32.90 -18.52
CA MET A 150 8.17 -31.59 -18.12
C MET A 150 7.65 -30.41 -18.96
N ILE A 151 6.53 -30.56 -19.67
CA ILE A 151 5.94 -29.51 -20.52
C ILE A 151 4.44 -29.44 -20.24
N ILE A 152 3.99 -28.36 -19.59
CA ILE A 152 2.56 -28.13 -19.37
C ILE A 152 1.86 -27.83 -20.70
N ASN A 153 0.99 -28.72 -21.14
CA ASN A 153 0.26 -28.60 -22.39
C ASN A 153 -1.14 -29.26 -22.35
N GLY A 154 -1.76 -29.48 -23.52
CA GLY A 154 -3.11 -30.04 -23.64
C GLY A 154 -3.23 -31.52 -23.23
N ASN A 155 -2.10 -32.22 -23.02
CA ASN A 155 -2.07 -33.58 -22.50
C ASN A 155 -2.15 -33.62 -20.97
N ASP A 156 -2.03 -32.48 -20.29
CA ASP A 156 -2.03 -32.35 -18.82
C ASP A 156 -3.40 -31.95 -18.27
N VAL A 157 -4.43 -32.67 -18.73
CA VAL A 157 -5.81 -32.43 -18.32
C VAL A 157 -6.39 -33.64 -17.59
N ALA A 158 -7.25 -33.36 -16.60
CA ALA A 158 -8.04 -34.34 -15.87
C ALA A 158 -9.54 -34.07 -16.07
N GLU A 159 -10.41 -35.02 -15.69
CA GLU A 159 -11.85 -34.78 -15.72
C GLU A 159 -12.24 -33.60 -14.78
N ALA A 160 -13.09 -32.71 -15.28
CA ALA A 160 -13.58 -31.56 -14.52
C ALA A 160 -14.83 -31.93 -13.67
N PRO A 161 -14.94 -31.41 -12.43
CA PRO A 161 -13.93 -30.70 -11.66
C PRO A 161 -12.88 -31.66 -11.09
N PHE A 162 -11.65 -31.16 -10.89
CA PHE A 162 -10.56 -31.98 -10.34
C PHE A 162 -10.56 -32.00 -8.80
N ASP A 163 -10.95 -30.90 -8.15
CA ASP A 163 -10.92 -30.77 -6.69
C ASP A 163 -12.12 -31.45 -6.05
N SER A 164 -11.90 -32.18 -4.96
CA SER A 164 -12.94 -32.94 -4.30
C SER A 164 -12.66 -33.17 -2.82
N VAL A 165 -13.72 -33.39 -2.06
CA VAL A 165 -13.65 -33.71 -0.63
C VAL A 165 -14.56 -34.89 -0.31
N ALA A 166 -14.06 -35.83 0.49
CA ALA A 166 -14.86 -36.93 1.04
C ALA A 166 -15.37 -36.55 2.43
N LEU A 167 -16.68 -36.34 2.56
CA LEU A 167 -17.34 -36.02 3.82
C LEU A 167 -17.88 -37.30 4.46
N GLN A 168 -17.41 -37.62 5.66
CA GLN A 168 -17.91 -38.73 6.46
C GLN A 168 -19.01 -38.27 7.41
N GLU A 169 -19.82 -39.21 7.92
CA GLU A 169 -20.85 -38.92 8.91
C GLU A 169 -20.24 -38.30 10.18
N GLY A 170 -20.84 -37.21 10.67
CA GLY A 170 -20.34 -36.45 11.81
C GLY A 170 -19.02 -35.71 11.61
N ALA A 171 -18.41 -35.75 10.41
CA ALA A 171 -17.13 -35.07 10.15
C ALA A 171 -17.30 -33.55 10.01
N SER A 172 -16.35 -32.80 10.56
CA SER A 172 -16.18 -31.36 10.29
C SER A 172 -14.91 -31.16 9.49
N ILE A 173 -15.03 -30.73 8.24
CA ILE A 173 -13.91 -30.55 7.31
C ILE A 173 -13.74 -29.06 6.97
N GLU A 174 -12.50 -28.59 7.06
CA GLU A 174 -12.05 -27.31 6.51
C GLU A 174 -11.27 -27.59 5.22
N HIS A 175 -11.63 -26.94 4.13
CA HIS A 175 -10.93 -27.04 2.85
C HIS A 175 -10.68 -25.64 2.28
N SER A 176 -9.67 -25.50 1.41
CA SER A 176 -9.38 -24.19 0.79
C SER A 176 -9.16 -24.32 -0.70
N VAL A 177 -9.68 -23.38 -1.46
CA VAL A 177 -9.52 -23.30 -2.92
C VAL A 177 -9.02 -21.93 -3.33
N ILE A 178 -8.23 -21.87 -4.40
CA ILE A 178 -7.80 -20.62 -5.04
C ILE A 178 -8.58 -20.50 -6.34
N ILE A 179 -9.24 -19.36 -6.54
CA ILE A 179 -9.91 -19.01 -7.80
C ILE A 179 -9.10 -17.97 -8.55
N GLY A 180 -9.17 -18.00 -9.88
CA GLY A 180 -8.58 -16.97 -10.73
C GLY A 180 -8.74 -17.28 -12.20
N PHE A 181 -7.89 -16.68 -13.02
CA PHE A 181 -7.81 -16.93 -14.45
C PHE A 181 -6.71 -17.95 -14.76
N LYS A 182 -6.72 -18.56 -15.96
CA LYS A 182 -5.62 -19.44 -16.39
C LYS A 182 -4.26 -18.72 -16.34
N SER A 183 -4.22 -17.46 -16.79
CA SER A 183 -3.16 -16.51 -16.47
C SER A 183 -3.80 -15.31 -15.77
N ASN A 184 -3.49 -15.17 -14.48
CA ASN A 184 -3.85 -14.01 -13.67
C ASN A 184 -3.10 -12.78 -14.14
N TYR A 185 -1.82 -12.94 -14.51
CA TYR A 185 -0.98 -11.86 -15.00
C TYR A 185 -1.60 -11.18 -16.23
N GLU A 186 -1.90 -11.96 -17.28
CA GLU A 186 -2.47 -11.44 -18.52
C GLU A 186 -3.90 -10.91 -18.36
N SER A 187 -4.72 -11.61 -17.57
CA SER A 187 -6.14 -11.25 -17.39
C SER A 187 -6.34 -9.99 -16.55
N THR A 188 -5.32 -9.56 -15.80
CA THR A 188 -5.33 -8.32 -14.99
C THR A 188 -4.64 -7.16 -15.69
N LEU A 189 -4.34 -7.28 -16.99
CA LEU A 189 -3.84 -6.17 -17.82
C LEU A 189 -5.03 -5.38 -18.39
N TYR A 190 -4.92 -4.05 -18.35
CA TYR A 190 -5.93 -3.16 -18.93
C TYR A 190 -5.76 -3.09 -20.44
N LYS A 191 -6.88 -3.08 -21.18
CA LYS A 191 -6.88 -3.15 -22.65
C LYS A 191 -7.24 -1.82 -23.30
N LEU A 192 -7.90 -0.93 -22.55
CA LEU A 192 -8.32 0.39 -23.03
C LEU A 192 -7.62 1.50 -22.25
N LEU A 193 -7.28 2.60 -22.94
CA LEU A 193 -6.69 3.78 -22.28
C LEU A 193 -7.61 4.33 -21.19
N SER A 194 -8.93 4.35 -21.42
CA SER A 194 -9.91 4.84 -20.44
C SER A 194 -9.91 4.04 -19.14
N GLU A 195 -9.64 2.73 -19.21
CA GLU A 195 -9.49 1.88 -18.02
C GLU A 195 -8.21 2.24 -17.27
N ILE A 196 -7.10 2.43 -18.00
CA ILE A 196 -5.82 2.86 -17.43
C ILE A 196 -5.95 4.23 -16.76
N GLU A 197 -6.57 5.21 -17.41
CA GLU A 197 -6.74 6.55 -16.85
C GLU A 197 -7.66 6.57 -15.62
N SER A 198 -8.73 5.77 -15.64
CA SER A 198 -9.61 5.61 -14.49
C SER A 198 -8.88 5.00 -13.30
N GLU A 199 -8.13 3.93 -13.54
CA GLU A 199 -7.32 3.24 -12.53
C GLU A 199 -6.16 4.10 -12.02
N LEU A 200 -5.54 4.90 -12.87
CA LEU A 200 -4.50 5.86 -12.50
C LEU A 200 -5.06 6.94 -11.56
N SER A 201 -6.24 7.48 -11.87
CA SER A 201 -6.94 8.43 -10.98
C SER A 201 -7.30 7.81 -9.63
N TYR A 202 -7.71 6.54 -9.62
CA TYR A 202 -7.99 5.81 -8.38
C TYR A 202 -6.71 5.59 -7.57
N THR A 203 -5.64 5.16 -8.23
CA THR A 203 -4.32 4.97 -7.61
C THR A 203 -3.78 6.28 -7.02
N ALA A 204 -3.94 7.41 -7.70
CA ALA A 204 -3.60 8.73 -7.15
C ALA A 204 -4.38 9.06 -5.86
N THR A 205 -5.65 8.65 -5.77
CA THR A 205 -6.45 8.81 -4.55
C THR A 205 -5.91 7.96 -3.39
N ASN A 206 -5.46 6.73 -3.66
CA ASN A 206 -4.82 5.90 -2.64
C ASN A 206 -3.47 6.48 -2.17
N ILE A 207 -2.68 7.01 -3.11
CA ILE A 207 -1.42 7.71 -2.81
C ILE A 207 -1.67 8.90 -1.88
N ASN A 208 -2.77 9.64 -2.08
CA ASN A 208 -3.18 10.71 -1.17
C ASN A 208 -3.47 10.20 0.26
N SER A 209 -4.18 9.09 0.41
CA SER A 209 -4.40 8.48 1.73
C SER A 209 -3.10 8.10 2.43
N VAL A 210 -2.15 7.52 1.68
CA VAL A 210 -0.82 7.19 2.22
C VAL A 210 -0.04 8.46 2.60
N THR A 211 -0.12 9.50 1.78
CA THR A 211 0.53 10.79 2.06
C THR A 211 0.00 11.41 3.36
N GLN A 212 -1.30 11.36 3.59
CA GLN A 212 -1.89 11.84 4.85
C GLN A 212 -1.33 11.09 6.06
N ILE A 213 -1.20 9.76 5.97
CA ILE A 213 -0.61 8.92 7.04
C ILE A 213 0.86 9.31 7.28
N ILE A 214 1.64 9.53 6.21
CA ILE A 214 3.03 9.96 6.32
C ILE A 214 3.16 11.35 6.95
N ASN A 215 2.24 12.27 6.65
CA ASN A 215 2.24 13.59 7.28
C ASN A 215 1.97 13.50 8.79
N ILE A 216 1.06 12.62 9.23
CA ILE A 216 0.89 12.35 10.67
C ILE A 216 2.19 11.80 11.24
N LEU A 217 2.77 10.79 10.59
CA LEU A 217 4.02 10.16 11.02
C LEU A 217 5.13 11.20 11.22
N ASP A 218 5.33 12.09 10.25
CA ASP A 218 6.31 13.17 10.30
C ASP A 218 6.01 14.17 11.43
N GLY A 219 4.74 14.51 11.63
CA GLY A 219 4.31 15.37 12.74
C GLY A 219 4.54 14.76 14.13
N MET A 220 4.26 13.46 14.30
CA MET A 220 4.48 12.74 15.56
C MET A 220 5.97 12.64 15.88
N LEU A 221 6.80 12.36 14.86
CA LEU A 221 8.25 12.30 15.00
C LEU A 221 8.91 13.67 15.15
N SER A 222 8.17 14.78 15.08
CA SER A 222 8.71 16.13 15.19
C SER A 222 8.11 16.92 16.34
N ASP A 223 8.45 18.21 16.41
CA ASP A 223 7.92 19.19 17.34
C ASP A 223 6.66 19.91 16.81
N ASP A 224 6.01 19.34 15.78
CA ASP A 224 4.75 19.86 15.21
C ASP A 224 3.50 19.27 15.85
N ALA A 225 3.59 18.07 16.43
CA ALA A 225 2.45 17.40 17.04
C ALA A 225 2.84 16.45 18.18
N ASP A 226 1.83 16.02 18.91
CA ASP A 226 1.90 15.01 19.97
C ASP A 226 0.71 14.05 19.85
N CYS A 227 0.80 12.92 20.55
CA CYS A 227 -0.19 11.85 20.44
C CYS A 227 -1.45 12.05 21.30
N SER A 228 -1.64 13.19 21.97
CA SER A 228 -2.73 13.37 22.96
C SER A 228 -4.12 13.10 22.38
N ASN A 229 -4.32 13.41 21.09
CA ASN A 229 -5.57 13.14 20.37
C ASN A 229 -5.45 11.98 19.36
N LEU A 230 -4.32 11.28 19.37
CA LEU A 230 -3.93 10.24 18.41
C LEU A 230 -3.21 9.08 19.14
N PRO A 231 -3.89 8.36 20.06
CA PRO A 231 -3.24 7.40 20.95
C PRO A 231 -2.50 6.27 20.21
N ASP A 232 -2.99 5.85 19.03
CA ASP A 232 -2.36 4.83 18.18
C ASP A 232 -1.00 5.25 17.61
N TRP A 233 -0.59 6.51 17.83
CA TRP A 233 0.64 7.12 17.35
C TRP A 233 1.63 7.44 18.47
N CYS A 234 1.31 7.14 19.73
CA CYS A 234 2.17 7.49 20.87
C CYS A 234 3.54 6.82 20.85
N GLU A 235 3.68 5.64 20.24
CA GLU A 235 5.00 5.01 20.11
C GLU A 235 5.93 5.83 19.21
N LEU A 236 5.39 6.44 18.14
CA LEU A 236 6.14 7.34 17.26
C LEU A 236 6.50 8.63 17.98
N ASP A 237 5.53 9.24 18.66
CA ASP A 237 5.71 10.47 19.43
C ASP A 237 6.79 10.36 20.52
N ASN A 238 6.83 9.22 21.22
CA ASN A 238 7.78 8.96 22.31
C ASN A 238 9.05 8.20 21.87
N PHE A 239 9.25 8.00 20.56
CA PHE A 239 10.40 7.26 20.03
C PHE A 239 10.61 5.87 20.67
N THR A 240 9.52 5.18 21.00
CA THR A 240 9.53 3.81 21.56
C THR A 240 9.16 2.74 20.52
N PHE A 241 8.88 3.15 19.28
CA PHE A 241 8.51 2.26 18.17
C PHE A 241 9.64 1.30 17.77
N ASN A 242 9.25 0.20 17.14
CA ASN A 242 10.17 -0.79 16.56
C ASN A 242 9.63 -1.29 15.20
N ALA A 243 10.28 -2.29 14.62
CA ALA A 243 9.92 -2.84 13.31
C ALA A 243 8.52 -3.50 13.24
N TYR A 244 7.87 -3.75 14.36
CA TYR A 244 6.50 -4.30 14.44
C TYR A 244 5.42 -3.22 14.54
N ASN A 245 5.78 -1.93 14.57
CA ASN A 245 4.79 -0.86 14.66
C ASN A 245 3.86 -0.86 13.45
N SER A 246 2.55 -0.87 13.71
CA SER A 246 1.51 -1.03 12.68
C SER A 246 1.43 0.17 11.72
N GLN A 247 1.70 1.39 12.19
CA GLN A 247 1.67 2.59 11.35
C GLN A 247 2.83 2.59 10.36
N ILE A 248 4.03 2.21 10.81
CA ILE A 248 5.21 2.06 9.96
C ILE A 248 4.97 0.97 8.91
N SER A 249 4.44 -0.20 9.32
CA SER A 249 4.08 -1.27 8.39
C SER A 249 3.03 -0.82 7.37
N ASN A 250 2.03 -0.04 7.78
CA ASN A 250 0.96 0.42 6.91
C ASN A 250 1.50 1.36 5.82
N VAL A 251 2.35 2.33 6.19
CA VAL A 251 3.01 3.24 5.23
C VAL A 251 3.77 2.43 4.18
N TRP A 252 4.59 1.48 4.60
CA TRP A 252 5.40 0.67 3.70
C TRP A 252 4.54 -0.18 2.76
N VAL A 253 3.65 -1.00 3.31
CA VAL A 253 2.82 -1.94 2.53
C VAL A 253 1.93 -1.19 1.55
N SER A 254 1.26 -0.12 2.01
CA SER A 254 0.38 0.67 1.15
C SER A 254 1.16 1.41 0.05
N SER A 255 2.39 1.84 0.31
CA SER A 255 3.22 2.48 -0.72
C SER A 255 3.64 1.47 -1.80
N TYR A 256 4.15 0.30 -1.41
CA TYR A 256 4.55 -0.74 -2.36
C TYR A 256 3.37 -1.30 -3.15
N TYR A 257 2.19 -1.38 -2.53
CA TYR A 257 0.95 -1.72 -3.23
C TYR A 257 0.62 -0.73 -4.36
N ASN A 258 0.78 0.58 -4.12
CA ASN A 258 0.54 1.57 -5.17
C ASN A 258 1.65 1.57 -6.24
N ILE A 259 2.90 1.27 -5.87
CA ILE A 259 3.99 1.07 -6.85
C ILE A 259 3.67 -0.08 -7.81
N THR A 260 3.22 -1.24 -7.31
CA THR A 260 2.88 -2.38 -8.18
C THR A 260 1.66 -2.10 -9.06
N ARG A 261 0.69 -1.29 -8.62
CA ARG A 261 -0.41 -0.77 -9.46
C ARG A 261 0.09 0.15 -10.56
N LEU A 262 1.01 1.07 -10.27
CA LEU A 262 1.61 1.94 -11.28
C LEU A 262 2.42 1.14 -12.30
N ASN A 263 3.17 0.13 -11.86
CA ASN A 263 3.87 -0.79 -12.76
C ASN A 263 2.90 -1.61 -13.63
N THR A 264 1.79 -2.04 -13.03
CA THR A 264 0.67 -2.70 -13.72
C THR A 264 0.10 -1.84 -14.86
N LEU A 265 -0.11 -0.55 -14.60
CA LEU A 265 -0.60 0.41 -15.59
C LEU A 265 0.44 0.66 -16.69
N GLN A 266 1.71 0.83 -16.33
CA GLN A 266 2.80 1.00 -17.29
C GLN A 266 2.89 -0.17 -18.26
N ILE A 267 2.89 -1.41 -17.75
CA ILE A 267 2.91 -2.63 -18.58
C ILE A 267 1.69 -2.67 -19.52
N SER A 268 0.50 -2.35 -18.99
CA SER A 268 -0.73 -2.34 -19.79
C SER A 268 -0.65 -1.33 -20.93
N LEU A 269 -0.12 -0.14 -20.64
CA LEU A 269 0.06 0.95 -21.59
C LEU A 269 1.11 0.61 -22.66
N ASP A 270 2.22 -0.03 -22.28
CA ASP A 270 3.32 -0.36 -23.18
C ASP A 270 2.95 -1.41 -24.23
N ARG A 271 1.96 -2.27 -23.92
CA ARG A 271 1.40 -3.26 -24.86
C ARG A 271 0.44 -2.65 -25.88
N MET A 272 0.00 -1.41 -25.69
CA MET A 272 -0.86 -0.74 -26.67
C MET A 272 -0.05 -0.37 -27.91
N GLN A 273 -0.70 -0.44 -29.09
CA GLN A 273 -0.07 -0.07 -30.36
C GLN A 273 0.28 1.43 -30.42
N VAL A 274 -0.54 2.26 -29.77
CA VAL A 274 -0.36 3.72 -29.69
C VAL A 274 0.38 4.08 -28.40
N LYS A 275 1.31 5.03 -28.48
CA LYS A 275 2.02 5.57 -27.31
C LYS A 275 1.25 6.75 -26.71
N TYR A 276 1.20 6.80 -25.39
CA TYR A 276 0.50 7.83 -24.62
C TYR A 276 1.47 8.53 -23.67
N PRO A 277 2.32 9.45 -24.18
CA PRO A 277 3.44 10.01 -23.41
C PRO A 277 3.00 10.74 -22.13
N GLU A 278 1.88 11.46 -22.15
CA GLU A 278 1.34 12.11 -20.95
C GLU A 278 0.96 11.08 -19.88
N THR A 279 0.23 10.02 -20.24
CA THR A 279 -0.14 8.95 -19.29
C THR A 279 1.09 8.23 -18.75
N THR A 280 2.09 7.95 -19.59
CA THR A 280 3.39 7.40 -19.16
C THR A 280 4.07 8.34 -18.17
N ALA A 281 4.10 9.65 -18.44
CA ALA A 281 4.70 10.65 -17.56
C ALA A 281 3.99 10.74 -16.20
N GLN A 282 2.65 10.68 -16.18
CA GLN A 282 1.88 10.64 -14.93
C GLN A 282 2.21 9.42 -14.08
N ILE A 283 2.29 8.23 -14.69
CA ILE A 283 2.64 6.98 -14.00
C ILE A 283 4.04 7.08 -13.37
N LYS A 284 5.03 7.51 -14.16
CA LYS A 284 6.41 7.69 -13.70
C LYS A 284 6.51 8.70 -12.56
N ALA A 285 5.90 9.87 -12.70
CA ALA A 285 6.01 10.92 -11.70
C ALA A 285 5.30 10.57 -10.38
N LEU A 286 4.15 9.90 -10.42
CA LEU A 286 3.49 9.38 -9.20
C LEU A 286 4.35 8.29 -8.52
N ARG A 287 4.98 7.40 -9.30
CA ARG A 287 5.87 6.36 -8.76
C ARG A 287 7.11 7.00 -8.11
N ALA A 288 7.70 7.99 -8.76
CA ALA A 288 8.82 8.76 -8.23
C ALA A 288 8.46 9.49 -6.94
N TYR A 289 7.25 10.06 -6.86
CA TYR A 289 6.76 10.69 -5.63
C TYR A 289 6.67 9.71 -4.45
N ILE A 290 6.12 8.50 -4.66
CA ILE A 290 6.08 7.46 -3.62
C ILE A 290 7.50 7.11 -3.17
N TYR A 291 8.41 6.87 -4.11
CA TYR A 291 9.80 6.52 -3.78
C TYR A 291 10.54 7.66 -3.06
N LEU A 292 10.37 8.91 -3.49
CA LEU A 292 10.95 10.09 -2.84
C LEU A 292 10.49 10.18 -1.38
N THR A 293 9.19 9.95 -1.15
CA THR A 293 8.60 10.01 0.18
C THR A 293 9.13 8.86 1.05
N LEU A 294 9.12 7.62 0.56
CA LEU A 294 9.65 6.48 1.33
C LEU A 294 11.15 6.64 1.63
N GLN A 295 11.99 7.00 0.65
CA GLN A 295 13.43 7.10 0.91
C GLN A 295 13.78 8.20 1.90
N THR A 296 12.93 9.23 2.01
CA THR A 296 13.10 10.31 2.99
C THR A 296 13.14 9.78 4.42
N TYR A 297 12.35 8.75 4.71
CA TYR A 297 12.24 8.21 6.07
C TYR A 297 12.90 6.85 6.26
N PHE A 298 12.97 6.01 5.24
CA PHE A 298 13.53 4.65 5.34
C PHE A 298 14.94 4.52 4.75
N GLY A 299 15.43 5.55 4.06
CA GLY A 299 16.73 5.54 3.39
C GLY A 299 16.69 4.75 2.08
N GLY A 300 17.78 4.03 1.76
CA GLY A 300 17.81 3.19 0.56
C GLY A 300 16.74 2.10 0.61
N ILE A 301 15.97 1.95 -0.48
CA ILE A 301 14.83 1.03 -0.53
C ILE A 301 14.76 0.33 -1.89
N PRO A 302 14.19 -0.88 -1.96
CA PRO A 302 14.14 -1.62 -3.21
C PRO A 302 13.30 -0.93 -4.29
N THR A 303 13.90 -0.71 -5.44
CA THR A 303 13.21 -0.31 -6.67
C THR A 303 12.65 -1.57 -7.35
N ILE A 304 11.35 -1.60 -7.62
CA ILE A 304 10.69 -2.75 -8.25
C ILE A 304 10.33 -2.38 -9.68
N ASP A 305 10.83 -3.18 -10.61
CA ASP A 305 10.42 -3.15 -12.00
C ASP A 305 9.35 -4.22 -12.24
N GLY A 306 8.19 -3.82 -12.75
CA GLY A 306 7.07 -4.72 -12.99
C GLY A 306 6.15 -5.01 -11.79
N ARG A 307 5.25 -5.99 -11.94
CA ARG A 307 4.21 -6.32 -10.94
C ARG A 307 4.73 -7.21 -9.81
N ILE A 308 5.91 -7.79 -10.01
CA ILE A 308 6.41 -8.93 -9.26
C ILE A 308 7.52 -8.42 -8.35
N VAL A 309 7.33 -8.57 -7.04
CA VAL A 309 8.42 -8.35 -6.08
C VAL A 309 9.17 -9.66 -5.91
N ASN A 310 10.36 -9.76 -6.48
CA ASN A 310 11.18 -10.98 -6.38
C ASN A 310 11.43 -11.32 -4.89
N PRO A 311 11.26 -12.57 -4.40
CA PRO A 311 11.63 -12.94 -3.02
C PRO A 311 13.10 -12.67 -2.69
N ASP A 312 13.97 -12.68 -3.69
CA ASP A 312 15.38 -12.31 -3.57
C ASP A 312 15.57 -10.78 -3.53
N LEU A 313 14.51 -10.01 -3.25
CA LEU A 313 14.56 -8.56 -3.13
C LEU A 313 15.67 -8.15 -2.15
N THR A 314 16.57 -7.32 -2.63
CA THR A 314 17.62 -6.73 -1.81
C THR A 314 17.36 -5.25 -1.65
N ARG A 315 17.77 -4.71 -0.50
CA ARG A 315 17.81 -3.28 -0.28
C ARG A 315 18.77 -2.63 -1.29
N LYS A 316 18.34 -1.55 -1.95
CA LYS A 316 19.22 -0.71 -2.78
C LYS A 316 19.96 0.31 -1.91
N SER A 317 21.08 0.82 -2.42
CA SER A 317 21.71 1.97 -1.79
C SER A 317 20.79 3.20 -1.86
N LEU A 318 20.99 4.16 -0.96
CA LEU A 318 20.27 5.43 -1.00
C LEU A 318 20.50 6.15 -2.33
N GLN A 319 21.74 6.12 -2.83
CA GLN A 319 22.12 6.75 -4.09
C GLN A 319 21.40 6.11 -5.29
N ASP A 320 21.31 4.78 -5.36
CA ASP A 320 20.60 4.10 -6.46
C ASP A 320 19.10 4.41 -6.43
N THR A 321 18.52 4.46 -5.23
CA THR A 321 17.11 4.83 -5.05
C THR A 321 16.85 6.25 -5.56
N ARG A 322 17.71 7.20 -5.18
CA ARG A 322 17.62 8.60 -5.63
C ARG A 322 17.86 8.75 -7.13
N ALA A 323 18.80 8.00 -7.70
CA ALA A 323 19.04 7.98 -9.14
C ALA A 323 17.81 7.49 -9.91
N TYR A 324 17.12 6.46 -9.41
CA TYR A 324 15.84 6.00 -9.97
C TYR A 324 14.76 7.09 -9.93
N ILE A 325 14.57 7.75 -8.77
CA ILE A 325 13.61 8.85 -8.62
C ILE A 325 13.92 10.00 -9.59
N LYS A 326 15.19 10.42 -9.65
CA LYS A 326 15.65 11.50 -10.54
C LYS A 326 15.33 11.15 -11.98
N LYS A 327 15.69 9.94 -12.42
CA LYS A 327 15.41 9.45 -13.78
C LYS A 327 13.91 9.44 -14.12
N GLU A 328 13.08 8.93 -13.23
CA GLU A 328 11.62 8.86 -13.44
C GLU A 328 11.02 10.26 -13.62
N LEU A 329 11.42 11.22 -12.79
CA LEU A 329 10.95 12.61 -12.87
C LEU A 329 11.48 13.31 -14.13
N THR A 330 12.77 13.17 -14.44
CA THR A 330 13.36 13.81 -15.64
C THR A 330 12.79 13.24 -16.93
N ASP A 331 12.54 11.93 -16.99
CA ASP A 331 11.90 11.30 -18.16
C ASP A 331 10.44 11.73 -18.32
N ALA A 332 9.73 11.96 -17.21
CA ALA A 332 8.33 12.37 -17.23
C ALA A 332 8.17 13.84 -17.63
N LEU A 333 9.08 14.71 -17.15
CA LEU A 333 8.97 16.16 -17.22
C LEU A 333 8.54 16.72 -18.59
N PRO A 334 9.09 16.29 -19.74
CA PRO A 334 8.73 16.87 -21.04
C PRO A 334 7.29 16.61 -21.49
N ALA A 335 6.62 15.60 -20.94
CA ALA A 335 5.27 15.20 -21.31
C ALA A 335 4.22 15.49 -20.23
N LEU A 336 4.63 16.11 -19.10
CA LEU A 336 3.69 16.54 -18.07
C LEU A 336 3.00 17.85 -18.47
N PRO A 337 1.71 18.01 -18.15
CA PRO A 337 0.99 19.25 -18.42
C PRO A 337 1.53 20.39 -17.52
N ALA A 338 1.50 21.63 -18.01
CA ALA A 338 1.87 22.79 -17.20
C ALA A 338 0.79 23.17 -16.17
N VAL A 339 -0.48 22.88 -16.49
CA VAL A 339 -1.65 23.16 -15.63
C VAL A 339 -2.58 21.96 -15.65
N ASN A 340 -3.22 21.68 -14.51
CA ASN A 340 -4.22 20.63 -14.41
C ASN A 340 -5.58 21.13 -14.90
N SER A 341 -6.40 20.23 -15.47
CA SER A 341 -7.82 20.50 -15.65
C SER A 341 -8.58 20.35 -14.33
N SER A 342 -9.76 20.96 -14.23
CA SER A 342 -10.65 20.82 -13.07
C SER A 342 -11.05 19.36 -12.80
N GLU A 343 -11.06 18.50 -13.81
CA GLU A 343 -11.42 17.09 -13.72
C GLU A 343 -10.25 16.18 -13.31
N LYS A 344 -9.00 16.65 -13.53
CA LYS A 344 -7.77 15.89 -13.30
C LYS A 344 -6.84 16.58 -12.29
N GLN A 345 -7.39 17.18 -11.24
CA GLN A 345 -6.60 17.89 -10.19
C GLN A 345 -5.48 17.05 -9.55
N TRP A 346 -5.62 15.71 -9.58
CA TRP A 346 -4.63 14.76 -9.07
C TRP A 346 -3.35 14.67 -9.92
N GLN A 347 -3.40 15.10 -11.20
CA GLN A 347 -2.27 15.00 -12.11
C GLN A 347 -1.05 15.77 -11.57
N ILE A 348 0.12 15.20 -11.81
CA ILE A 348 1.39 15.87 -11.63
C ILE A 348 1.53 16.87 -12.78
N THR A 349 1.80 18.14 -12.48
CA THR A 349 2.21 19.13 -13.49
C THR A 349 3.73 19.14 -13.69
N SER A 350 4.21 19.78 -14.75
CA SER A 350 5.65 20.03 -14.90
C SER A 350 6.24 20.81 -13.71
N TYR A 351 5.49 21.76 -13.14
CA TYR A 351 5.90 22.49 -11.94
C TYR A 351 5.91 21.63 -10.68
N THR A 352 4.95 20.70 -10.56
CA THR A 352 4.97 19.68 -9.50
C THR A 352 6.23 18.82 -9.62
N ALA A 353 6.58 18.34 -10.82
CA ALA A 353 7.78 17.54 -11.03
C ALA A 353 9.07 18.32 -10.73
N HIS A 354 9.16 19.61 -11.12
CA HIS A 354 10.25 20.49 -10.68
C HIS A 354 10.35 20.57 -9.17
N MET A 355 9.23 20.74 -8.45
CA MET A 355 9.27 20.77 -6.99
C MET A 355 9.68 19.44 -6.35
N LEU A 356 9.29 18.30 -6.93
CA LEU A 356 9.77 16.99 -6.47
C LEU A 356 11.28 16.82 -6.71
N LEU A 357 11.79 17.30 -7.84
CA LEU A 357 13.23 17.33 -8.12
C LEU A 357 13.96 18.30 -7.19
N ALA A 358 13.38 19.45 -6.86
CA ALA A 358 13.94 20.40 -5.89
C ALA A 358 14.02 19.80 -4.47
N ARG A 359 12.99 19.08 -4.02
CA ARG A 359 13.03 18.32 -2.76
C ARG A 359 14.17 17.31 -2.75
N LEU A 360 14.32 16.54 -3.83
CA LEU A 360 15.40 15.57 -3.96
C LEU A 360 16.77 16.27 -3.94
N ALA A 361 16.93 17.34 -4.70
CA ALA A 361 18.17 18.12 -4.76
C ALA A 361 18.55 18.70 -3.39
N PHE A 362 17.58 19.21 -2.62
CA PHE A 362 17.81 19.67 -1.25
C PHE A 362 18.34 18.54 -0.34
N GLN A 363 17.74 17.34 -0.42
CA GLN A 363 18.22 16.17 0.33
C GLN A 363 19.57 15.61 -0.13
N GLU A 364 19.98 15.91 -1.36
CA GLU A 364 21.29 15.58 -1.93
C GLU A 364 22.32 16.68 -1.67
N SER A 365 21.90 17.84 -1.14
CA SER A 365 22.71 19.06 -1.13
C SER A 365 23.21 19.47 -2.53
N ASP A 366 22.45 19.13 -3.57
CA ASP A 366 22.71 19.48 -4.98
C ASP A 366 22.22 20.91 -5.25
N ILE A 367 23.12 21.88 -5.08
CA ILE A 367 22.80 23.32 -5.13
C ILE A 367 22.33 23.74 -6.53
N GLU A 368 22.99 23.22 -7.57
CA GLU A 368 22.69 23.59 -8.96
C GLU A 368 21.27 23.14 -9.33
N ALA A 369 20.95 21.87 -9.10
CA ALA A 369 19.61 21.34 -9.36
C ALA A 369 18.53 21.99 -8.50
N LEU A 370 18.83 22.29 -7.22
CA LEU A 370 17.90 22.96 -6.31
C LEU A 370 17.52 24.35 -6.84
N ILE A 371 18.50 25.13 -7.28
CA ILE A 371 18.28 26.47 -7.83
C ILE A 371 17.61 26.40 -9.20
N GLU A 372 18.04 25.50 -10.08
CA GLU A 372 17.42 25.28 -11.39
C GLU A 372 15.91 25.04 -11.24
N HIS A 373 15.53 24.06 -10.43
CA HIS A 373 14.15 23.62 -10.35
C HIS A 373 13.25 24.58 -9.56
N THR A 374 13.76 25.23 -8.51
CA THR A 374 12.99 26.30 -7.84
C THR A 374 12.82 27.52 -8.76
N ASN A 375 13.82 27.87 -9.57
CA ASN A 375 13.73 28.95 -10.55
C ASN A 375 12.75 28.62 -11.69
N ALA A 376 12.64 27.37 -12.12
CA ALA A 376 11.65 26.96 -13.12
C ALA A 376 10.21 27.27 -12.67
N VAL A 377 9.92 27.08 -11.38
CA VAL A 377 8.62 27.41 -10.77
C VAL A 377 8.46 28.91 -10.58
N ILE A 378 9.45 29.60 -9.98
CA ILE A 378 9.39 31.05 -9.71
C ILE A 378 9.27 31.86 -11.01
N SER A 379 10.04 31.50 -12.03
CA SER A 379 10.09 32.22 -13.31
C SER A 379 8.84 32.01 -14.16
N SER A 380 8.04 30.97 -13.87
CA SER A 380 6.76 30.73 -14.55
C SER A 380 5.75 31.86 -14.33
N LYS A 381 5.85 32.56 -13.18
CA LYS A 381 4.86 33.54 -12.70
C LYS A 381 3.44 32.98 -12.60
N GLY A 382 3.28 31.64 -12.62
CA GLY A 382 1.99 30.97 -12.50
C GLY A 382 1.52 30.82 -11.05
N PHE A 383 2.42 31.02 -10.09
CA PHE A 383 2.15 30.90 -8.66
C PHE A 383 2.57 32.15 -7.89
N SER A 384 1.88 32.42 -6.80
CA SER A 384 2.15 33.55 -5.91
C SER A 384 1.74 33.20 -4.48
N LEU A 385 2.37 33.84 -3.50
CA LEU A 385 1.95 33.74 -2.11
C LEU A 385 0.50 34.24 -1.94
N ALA A 386 -0.36 33.41 -1.36
CA ALA A 386 -1.74 33.77 -1.04
C ALA A 386 -1.84 34.36 0.39
N ASP A 387 -2.99 34.96 0.70
CA ASP A 387 -3.32 35.41 2.06
C ASP A 387 -3.28 34.20 3.03
N PRO A 388 -2.51 34.25 4.15
CA PRO A 388 -2.50 33.18 5.14
C PRO A 388 -3.87 32.78 5.65
N ALA A 389 -4.82 33.73 5.69
CA ALA A 389 -6.15 33.48 6.20
C ALA A 389 -7.02 32.65 5.24
N ALA A 390 -6.69 32.66 3.94
CA ALA A 390 -7.51 32.04 2.89
C ALA A 390 -6.83 30.87 2.17
N ILE A 391 -5.54 30.61 2.43
CA ILE A 391 -4.75 29.58 1.73
C ILE A 391 -5.34 28.16 1.85
N PHE A 392 -6.13 27.87 2.90
CA PHE A 392 -6.78 26.58 3.13
C PHE A 392 -8.31 26.59 2.87
N ASP A 393 -8.85 27.66 2.29
CA ASP A 393 -10.28 27.75 1.95
C ASP A 393 -10.63 26.95 0.70
N SER A 394 -9.74 26.97 -0.29
CA SER A 394 -9.90 26.26 -1.56
C SER A 394 -8.56 25.80 -2.11
N PRO A 395 -8.47 24.59 -2.68
CA PRO A 395 -7.26 24.12 -3.37
C PRO A 395 -6.99 24.88 -4.67
N ALA A 396 -7.97 25.60 -5.21
CA ALA A 396 -7.85 26.43 -6.41
C ALA A 396 -7.41 27.87 -6.08
N ASN A 397 -6.32 28.02 -5.34
CA ASN A 397 -5.71 29.32 -5.05
C ASN A 397 -4.37 29.48 -5.76
N SER A 398 -3.81 30.68 -5.74
CA SER A 398 -2.59 31.02 -6.49
C SER A 398 -1.29 30.42 -5.92
N GLU A 399 -1.33 29.81 -4.74
CA GLU A 399 -0.14 29.28 -4.09
C GLU A 399 -0.03 27.76 -4.20
N VAL A 400 -1.14 27.04 -4.33
CA VAL A 400 -1.14 25.57 -4.41
C VAL A 400 -0.55 25.13 -5.75
N ILE A 401 0.58 24.42 -5.70
CA ILE A 401 1.23 23.83 -6.86
C ILE A 401 0.68 22.43 -7.13
N TRP A 402 0.44 21.66 -6.07
CA TRP A 402 -0.12 20.33 -6.19
C TRP A 402 -0.98 19.95 -4.98
N ASN A 403 -2.17 19.46 -5.28
CA ASN A 403 -3.11 18.92 -4.31
C ASN A 403 -3.80 17.68 -4.88
N ILE A 404 -3.70 16.57 -4.17
CA ILE A 404 -4.47 15.35 -4.46
C ILE A 404 -5.61 15.15 -3.44
N SER A 405 -5.64 15.94 -2.36
CA SER A 405 -6.66 15.85 -1.32
C SER A 405 -8.02 16.28 -1.87
N ARG A 406 -8.91 15.32 -2.13
CA ARG A 406 -10.34 15.59 -2.35
C ARG A 406 -11.09 15.77 -1.03
N ASN A 407 -10.70 14.99 -0.03
CA ASN A 407 -11.22 15.02 1.33
C ASN A 407 -10.10 14.64 2.31
N LEU A 408 -10.17 15.17 3.53
CA LEU A 408 -9.39 14.66 4.65
C LEU A 408 -10.19 13.56 5.36
N TYR A 409 -9.52 12.50 5.79
CA TYR A 409 -10.12 11.37 6.51
C TYR A 409 -9.63 11.34 7.96
N GLU A 410 -10.38 10.71 8.87
CA GLU A 410 -9.80 10.40 10.19
C GLU A 410 -8.72 9.30 10.03
N PRO A 411 -7.61 9.35 10.79
CA PRO A 411 -7.31 10.32 11.85
C PRO A 411 -6.67 11.65 11.39
N PHE A 412 -6.42 11.83 10.08
CA PHE A 412 -5.75 13.02 9.55
C PHE A 412 -6.52 14.32 9.80
N LYS A 413 -7.86 14.29 9.82
CA LYS A 413 -8.69 15.44 10.22
C LYS A 413 -8.44 15.91 11.65
N THR A 414 -8.21 14.97 12.57
CA THR A 414 -7.86 15.26 13.96
C THR A 414 -6.43 15.82 14.08
N TYR A 415 -5.52 15.35 13.22
CA TYR A 415 -4.14 15.84 13.14
C TYR A 415 -4.03 17.25 12.51
N PHE A 416 -4.66 17.47 11.35
CA PHE A 416 -4.44 18.64 10.51
C PHE A 416 -5.44 19.77 10.85
N VAL A 417 -5.19 20.43 11.97
CA VAL A 417 -5.99 21.57 12.45
C VAL A 417 -5.20 22.88 12.28
N ARG A 418 -5.86 23.92 11.78
CA ARG A 418 -5.29 25.27 11.63
C ARG A 418 -5.88 26.20 12.68
N GLY A 419 -5.16 26.39 13.78
CA GLY A 419 -5.70 27.05 14.97
C GLY A 419 -6.87 26.23 15.55
N ASN A 420 -8.06 26.81 15.60
CA ASN A 420 -9.29 26.11 16.00
C ASN A 420 -10.15 25.64 14.81
N ASN A 421 -9.69 25.86 13.57
CA ASN A 421 -10.45 25.58 12.37
C ASN A 421 -10.06 24.23 11.78
N LYS A 422 -11.07 23.40 11.52
CA LYS A 422 -10.93 22.21 10.68
C LYS A 422 -10.93 22.65 9.22
N VAL A 423 -9.86 22.33 8.50
CA VAL A 423 -9.74 22.59 7.07
C VAL A 423 -10.09 21.33 6.27
N ASN A 424 -10.56 21.50 5.03
CA ASN A 424 -11.10 20.39 4.24
C ASN A 424 -10.08 19.78 3.25
N PHE A 425 -8.89 20.36 3.13
CA PHE A 425 -7.80 19.83 2.32
C PHE A 425 -6.44 20.22 2.91
N CYS A 426 -5.40 19.47 2.53
CA CYS A 426 -3.99 19.76 2.80
C CYS A 426 -3.26 19.71 1.44
N PRO A 427 -2.61 20.79 0.99
CA PRO A 427 -1.80 20.76 -0.22
C PRO A 427 -0.62 19.81 -0.02
N ILE A 428 -0.14 19.20 -1.11
CA ILE A 428 1.08 18.39 -1.10
C ILE A 428 2.30 19.27 -1.34
N ILE A 429 2.16 20.27 -2.21
CA ILE A 429 3.20 21.24 -2.56
C ILE A 429 2.53 22.61 -2.76
N ARG A 430 3.12 23.65 -2.19
CA ARG A 430 2.70 25.04 -2.41
C ARG A 430 3.90 25.96 -2.58
N TYR A 431 3.67 27.13 -3.18
CA TYR A 431 4.69 28.07 -3.59
C TYR A 431 5.56 28.61 -2.45
N THR A 432 5.04 28.66 -1.21
CA THR A 432 5.88 28.98 -0.04
C THR A 432 7.04 28.00 0.12
N GLU A 433 6.83 26.72 -0.13
CA GLU A 433 7.90 25.73 -0.09
C GLU A 433 8.95 25.99 -1.19
N THR A 434 8.51 26.36 -2.39
CA THR A 434 9.42 26.78 -3.48
C THR A 434 10.33 27.91 -3.03
N LEU A 435 9.76 28.94 -2.39
CA LEU A 435 10.52 30.08 -1.88
C LEU A 435 11.49 29.65 -0.77
N LEU A 436 11.04 28.86 0.20
CA LEU A 436 11.90 28.37 1.29
C LEU A 436 13.09 27.57 0.75
N LEU A 437 12.84 26.62 -0.16
CA LEU A 437 13.89 25.82 -0.81
C LEU A 437 14.84 26.70 -1.65
N SER A 438 14.32 27.71 -2.34
CA SER A 438 15.15 28.69 -3.06
C SER A 438 16.03 29.49 -2.09
N GLY A 439 15.49 29.92 -0.95
CA GLY A 439 16.23 30.59 0.12
C GLY A 439 17.39 29.75 0.65
N TYR A 440 17.15 28.46 0.92
CA TYR A 440 18.21 27.53 1.28
C TYR A 440 19.26 27.38 0.19
N GLY A 441 18.84 27.18 -1.07
CA GLY A 441 19.78 27.11 -2.20
C GLY A 441 20.64 28.38 -2.31
N LYS A 442 20.07 29.56 -2.05
CA LYS A 442 20.80 30.83 -2.04
C LYS A 442 21.81 30.93 -0.91
N VAL A 443 21.46 30.49 0.29
CA VAL A 443 22.43 30.35 1.39
C VAL A 443 23.59 29.43 0.96
N MET A 444 23.29 28.28 0.37
CA MET A 444 24.31 27.32 -0.07
C MET A 444 25.20 27.88 -1.19
N MET A 445 24.68 28.80 -2.01
CA MET A 445 25.45 29.58 -2.99
C MET A 445 26.19 30.79 -2.41
N ASN A 446 26.12 31.02 -1.10
CA ASN A 446 26.65 32.19 -0.43
C ASN A 446 26.01 33.53 -0.91
N ASP A 447 24.73 33.51 -1.29
CA ASP A 447 23.89 34.66 -1.70
C ASP A 447 22.99 35.13 -0.55
N LEU A 448 23.54 35.99 0.33
CA LEU A 448 22.83 36.47 1.53
C LEU A 448 21.69 37.42 1.17
N ASP A 449 21.91 38.31 0.21
CA ASP A 449 20.93 39.30 -0.22
C ASP A 449 19.71 38.64 -0.87
N GLY A 450 19.95 37.64 -1.71
CA GLY A 450 18.88 36.84 -2.30
C GLY A 450 18.11 36.06 -1.24
N SER A 451 18.81 35.42 -0.28
CA SER A 451 18.15 34.70 0.81
C SER A 451 17.30 35.64 1.69
N THR A 452 17.86 36.82 2.02
CA THR A 452 17.16 37.88 2.76
C THR A 452 15.91 38.36 2.02
N SER A 453 15.98 38.47 0.69
CA SER A 453 14.83 38.86 -0.14
C SER A 453 13.70 37.81 -0.08
N VAL A 454 14.06 36.52 -0.15
CA VAL A 454 13.10 35.41 0.00
C VAL A 454 12.46 35.41 1.39
N ILE A 455 13.27 35.50 2.45
CA ILE A 455 12.83 35.57 3.84
C ILE A 455 11.80 36.70 4.00
N ASN A 456 12.14 37.91 3.54
CA ASN A 456 11.28 39.07 3.71
C ASN A 456 10.01 39.01 2.86
N ALA A 457 10.00 38.30 1.73
CA ALA A 457 8.78 38.05 0.97
C ALA A 457 7.77 37.20 1.77
N ILE A 458 8.23 36.13 2.42
CA ILE A 458 7.39 35.26 3.25
C ILE A 458 6.95 36.01 4.52
N ARG A 459 7.87 36.72 5.18
CA ARG A 459 7.56 37.52 6.38
C ARG A 459 6.52 38.60 6.09
N ALA A 460 6.66 39.31 4.97
CA ALA A 460 5.70 40.32 4.56
C ALA A 460 4.30 39.73 4.35
N ARG A 461 4.20 38.56 3.70
CA ARG A 461 2.94 37.83 3.54
C ARG A 461 2.30 37.55 4.91
N SER A 462 3.10 37.09 5.86
CA SER A 462 2.64 36.74 7.22
C SER A 462 2.55 37.95 8.16
N LYS A 463 2.59 39.17 7.61
CA LYS A 463 2.47 40.45 8.35
C LYS A 463 3.54 40.63 9.45
N LYS A 464 4.70 40.02 9.26
CA LYS A 464 5.88 40.15 10.13
C LYS A 464 6.79 41.26 9.63
N ALA A 465 7.48 41.94 10.55
CA ALA A 465 8.47 42.96 10.21
C ALA A 465 9.64 42.36 9.42
N ALA A 466 10.17 43.09 8.44
CA ALA A 466 11.36 42.67 7.70
C ALA A 466 12.56 42.51 8.65
N ILE A 467 13.44 41.57 8.33
CA ILE A 467 14.73 41.38 9.01
C ILE A 467 15.86 41.40 8.00
N TYR A 468 17.08 41.58 8.49
CA TYR A 468 18.29 41.61 7.68
C TYR A 468 19.34 40.74 8.38
N PRO A 469 19.35 39.42 8.12
CA PRO A 469 20.35 38.51 8.65
C PRO A 469 21.76 39.01 8.33
N LYS A 470 22.66 38.96 9.31
CA LYS A 470 24.04 39.48 9.15
C LYS A 470 24.99 38.48 8.50
N ASN A 471 24.60 37.21 8.46
CA ASN A 471 25.39 36.09 7.95
C ASN A 471 24.47 34.93 7.54
N MET A 472 25.06 33.89 6.95
CA MET A 472 24.34 32.70 6.49
C MET A 472 23.67 31.94 7.62
N ASP A 473 24.28 31.87 8.81
CA ASP A 473 23.72 31.14 9.95
C ASP A 473 22.43 31.79 10.45
N GLU A 474 22.40 33.12 10.55
CA GLU A 474 21.19 33.89 10.88
C GLU A 474 20.10 33.70 9.80
N ALA A 475 20.47 33.61 8.52
CA ALA A 475 19.52 33.37 7.43
C ALA A 475 18.96 31.93 7.47
N ILE A 476 19.80 30.93 7.73
CA ILE A 476 19.40 29.52 7.91
C ILE A 476 18.44 29.39 9.09
N ALA A 477 18.75 30.03 10.22
CA ALA A 477 17.92 29.99 11.42
C ALA A 477 16.51 30.57 11.16
N GLU A 478 16.44 31.70 10.45
CA GLU A 478 15.15 32.29 10.07
C GLU A 478 14.40 31.42 9.05
N LEU A 479 15.07 30.91 8.01
CA LEU A 479 14.44 29.99 7.06
C LEU A 479 13.87 28.75 7.76
N GLY A 480 14.55 28.22 8.78
CA GLY A 480 14.07 27.10 9.58
C GLY A 480 12.84 27.46 10.43
N THR A 481 12.82 28.68 10.97
CA THR A 481 11.67 29.23 11.70
C THR A 481 10.46 29.38 10.77
N LEU A 482 10.64 30.02 9.62
CA LEU A 482 9.59 30.19 8.62
C LEU A 482 9.11 28.85 8.07
N TYR A 483 10.00 27.87 7.87
CA TYR A 483 9.59 26.54 7.42
C TYR A 483 8.59 25.92 8.41
N LYS A 484 8.92 25.95 9.71
CA LYS A 484 8.03 25.41 10.76
C LYS A 484 6.70 26.16 10.82
N GLU A 485 6.74 27.49 10.83
CA GLU A 485 5.53 28.31 11.01
C GLU A 485 4.60 28.24 9.81
N GLU A 486 5.18 28.30 8.61
CA GLU A 486 4.41 28.34 7.39
C GLU A 486 3.89 26.94 7.06
N LEU A 487 4.75 25.91 7.03
CA LEU A 487 4.41 24.55 6.60
C LEU A 487 4.01 23.62 7.76
N TYR A 488 3.60 24.20 8.89
CA TYR A 488 3.19 23.46 10.10
C TYR A 488 2.27 22.29 9.78
N ARG A 489 2.63 21.07 10.17
CA ARG A 489 1.85 19.84 9.94
C ARG A 489 1.54 19.50 8.47
N GLU A 490 2.25 20.09 7.49
CA GLU A 490 2.13 19.75 6.07
C GLU A 490 3.09 18.61 5.65
N GLY A 491 3.87 18.10 6.61
CA GLY A 491 4.89 17.07 6.42
C GLY A 491 6.30 17.65 6.29
N PHE A 492 7.29 16.76 6.22
CA PHE A 492 8.73 17.06 6.08
C PHE A 492 9.40 17.81 7.26
N ARG A 493 8.71 18.12 8.37
CA ARG A 493 9.33 18.76 9.53
C ARG A 493 10.35 17.84 10.19
N TYR A 494 10.00 16.57 10.41
CA TYR A 494 10.94 15.59 10.97
C TYR A 494 12.12 15.36 10.03
N ALA A 495 11.83 15.11 8.75
CA ALA A 495 12.86 14.92 7.73
C ALA A 495 13.81 16.11 7.63
N PHE A 496 13.28 17.33 7.73
CA PHE A 496 14.05 18.57 7.75
C PHE A 496 14.99 18.63 8.97
N LEU A 497 14.51 18.32 10.17
CA LEU A 497 15.33 18.31 11.39
C LEU A 497 16.46 17.28 11.30
N VAL A 498 16.21 16.12 10.71
CA VAL A 498 17.24 15.09 10.49
C VAL A 498 18.26 15.59 9.47
N LEU A 499 17.80 16.10 8.32
CA LEU A 499 18.66 16.58 7.23
C LEU A 499 19.58 17.73 7.67
N THR A 500 19.08 18.61 8.54
CA THR A 500 19.82 19.77 9.06
C THR A 500 20.57 19.50 10.37
N ASN A 501 20.65 18.24 10.81
CA ASN A 501 21.28 17.83 12.07
C ASN A 501 20.71 18.49 13.35
N GLN A 502 19.46 18.92 13.32
CA GLN A 502 18.75 19.54 14.44
C GLN A 502 17.92 18.54 15.27
N ALA A 503 17.67 17.33 14.75
CA ALA A 503 16.78 16.35 15.36
C ALA A 503 17.15 16.01 16.82
N LYS A 504 18.43 15.83 17.13
CA LYS A 504 18.89 15.47 18.48
C LYS A 504 18.60 16.56 19.51
N GLU A 505 18.82 17.82 19.13
CA GLU A 505 18.57 18.98 19.98
C GLU A 505 17.07 19.16 20.23
N VAL A 506 16.27 19.10 19.17
CA VAL A 506 14.83 19.39 19.23
C VAL A 506 14.02 18.24 19.83
N LEU A 507 14.41 17.00 19.56
CA LEU A 507 13.59 15.80 19.84
C LEU A 507 14.19 14.89 20.91
N GLY A 508 15.37 15.23 21.45
CA GLY A 508 16.04 14.41 22.47
C GLY A 508 15.18 14.21 23.73
N SER A 509 14.40 15.22 24.12
CA SER A 509 13.46 15.12 25.25
C SER A 509 12.29 14.17 25.00
N LYS A 510 11.91 13.94 23.74
CA LYS A 510 10.92 12.93 23.33
C LYS A 510 11.50 11.50 23.28
N GLY A 511 12.81 11.33 23.47
CA GLY A 511 13.47 10.02 23.40
C GLY A 511 14.20 9.74 22.09
N TYR A 512 14.36 10.75 21.21
CA TYR A 512 15.13 10.61 19.98
C TYR A 512 16.57 10.12 20.24
N LYS A 513 17.06 9.24 19.37
CA LYS A 513 18.42 8.69 19.34
C LYS A 513 18.92 8.71 17.91
N ASP A 514 20.23 8.72 17.73
CA ASP A 514 20.86 8.93 16.41
C ASP A 514 20.39 7.90 15.35
N HIS A 515 20.06 6.67 15.74
CA HIS A 515 19.55 5.64 14.82
C HIS A 515 18.11 5.87 14.34
N HIS A 516 17.34 6.75 15.00
CA HIS A 516 15.99 7.11 14.55
C HIS A 516 16.00 7.98 13.29
N ASN A 517 17.16 8.50 12.87
CA ASN A 517 17.31 9.25 11.63
C ASN A 517 16.73 8.53 10.40
N LEU A 518 16.64 7.19 10.45
CA LEU A 518 15.88 6.36 9.55
C LEU A 518 14.89 5.50 10.34
N MET A 519 13.72 5.24 9.79
CA MET A 519 12.73 4.32 10.34
C MET A 519 13.12 2.84 10.10
N PRO A 520 12.66 1.90 10.96
CA PRO A 520 12.87 0.48 10.71
C PRO A 520 12.13 0.02 9.46
N ILE A 521 12.74 -0.87 8.69
CA ILE A 521 12.04 -1.67 7.69
C ILE A 521 11.05 -2.58 8.45
N PRO A 522 9.77 -2.66 8.05
CA PRO A 522 8.77 -3.45 8.77
C PRO A 522 9.15 -4.93 8.89
N ALA A 523 8.99 -5.50 10.09
CA ALA A 523 9.37 -6.88 10.39
C ALA A 523 8.61 -7.90 9.54
N ASN A 524 7.31 -7.68 9.30
CA ASN A 524 6.50 -8.53 8.41
C ASN A 524 7.03 -8.54 6.97
N TYR A 525 7.63 -7.44 6.51
CA TYR A 525 8.27 -7.38 5.20
C TYR A 525 9.59 -8.16 5.21
N LEU A 526 10.45 -7.93 6.21
CA LEU A 526 11.72 -8.68 6.33
C LEU A 526 11.51 -10.19 6.43
N ASN A 527 10.47 -10.63 7.15
CA ASN A 527 10.11 -12.06 7.26
C ASN A 527 9.77 -12.69 5.90
N ASN A 528 9.25 -11.90 4.95
CA ASN A 528 8.89 -12.36 3.61
C ASN A 528 10.04 -12.24 2.60
N TYR A 529 11.06 -11.42 2.88
CA TYR A 529 12.20 -11.17 1.98
C TYR A 529 13.52 -11.32 2.75
N PRO A 530 14.07 -12.54 2.88
CA PRO A 530 15.21 -12.82 3.76
C PRO A 530 16.52 -12.12 3.35
N ASN A 531 16.62 -11.65 2.10
CA ASN A 531 17.77 -10.89 1.60
C ASN A 531 17.66 -9.38 1.87
N MET A 532 16.52 -8.90 2.37
CA MET A 532 16.37 -7.52 2.83
C MET A 532 17.04 -7.36 4.20
N THR A 533 17.76 -6.26 4.37
CA THR A 533 18.44 -5.94 5.62
C THR A 533 17.73 -4.80 6.35
N GLN A 534 17.69 -4.89 7.68
CA GLN A 534 17.17 -3.84 8.55
C GLN A 534 18.05 -2.57 8.51
N ASN A 535 17.47 -1.41 8.87
CA ASN A 535 18.20 -0.19 9.18
C ASN A 535 19.03 -0.35 10.46
N ALA A 536 20.20 0.29 10.51
CA ALA A 536 21.06 0.21 11.68
C ALA A 536 20.34 0.70 12.95
N GLY A 537 20.52 -0.01 14.07
CA GLY A 537 19.89 0.33 15.35
C GLY A 537 18.54 -0.34 15.62
N TYR A 538 17.99 -1.06 14.65
CA TYR A 538 16.78 -1.86 14.81
C TYR A 538 17.09 -3.36 14.68
N ASN A 539 16.37 -4.18 15.44
CA ASN A 539 16.47 -5.64 15.43
C ASN A 539 15.22 -6.27 14.81
#